data_AF-X1C277-F1
#
_entry.id   AF-X1C277-F1
#
_cell.length_a   1.000
_cell.length_b   1.000
_cell.length_c   1.000
_cell.angle_alpha   90.00
_cell.angle_beta   90.00
_cell.angle_gamma   90.00
#
_symmetry.space_group_name_H-M   'P 1'
#
loop_
_entity.id
_entity.type
_entity.pdbx_description
1 polymer ?
#
loop_
_entity_poly.entity_id
_entity_poly.type
_entity_poly.pdbx_seq_one_letter_code
_entity_poly.pdbx_strand_id
1 'polypeptide(L)'
;MPTLNPLSDGRYELTLSLPVGADIRYKYTLGDGFWNAEHNMAGSYHLRQLIVPEKDVKIEDEIETWSSAVSSTLVFDLNVPTETPSGDFVSIQFKPLFGWTESIPMWNLGENRWAYVLYSPLNLPGEFSYRYCRNGQCGKADDIATPGLFGEG
;
A
#
# COMPACT_ATOMS: atom_id res chain seq x y z
N MET A 1 -4.58 5.79 8.25
CA MET A 1 -4.96 6.80 7.23
C MET A 1 -6.43 6.63 6.91
N PRO A 2 -7.14 7.66 6.43
CA PRO A 2 -8.52 7.52 5.96
C PRO A 2 -8.59 6.54 4.78
N THR A 3 -9.62 5.69 4.75
CA THR A 3 -9.83 4.67 3.71
C THR A 3 -11.10 5.01 2.93
N LEU A 4 -11.05 4.91 1.61
CA LEU A 4 -12.23 5.10 0.77
C LEU A 4 -13.10 3.84 0.76
N ASN A 5 -14.41 4.03 0.68
CA ASN A 5 -15.38 2.95 0.57
C ASN A 5 -15.74 2.71 -0.90
N PRO A 6 -15.80 1.45 -1.37
CA PRO A 6 -16.21 1.14 -2.72
C PRO A 6 -17.71 1.40 -2.92
N LEU A 7 -18.07 1.89 -4.11
CA LEU A 7 -19.44 2.02 -4.59
C LEU A 7 -19.75 0.94 -5.64
N SER A 8 -21.03 0.69 -5.90
CA SER A 8 -21.48 -0.35 -6.85
C SER A 8 -21.13 -0.06 -8.31
N ASP A 9 -20.80 1.19 -8.65
CA ASP A 9 -20.45 1.65 -9.99
C ASP A 9 -18.94 1.67 -10.25
N GLY A 10 -18.14 1.11 -9.34
CA GLY A 10 -16.68 1.06 -9.44
C GLY A 10 -15.96 2.31 -8.96
N ARG A 11 -16.68 3.35 -8.51
CA ARG A 11 -16.10 4.50 -7.83
C ARG A 11 -15.82 4.20 -6.36
N TYR A 12 -15.05 5.09 -5.75
CA TYR A 12 -14.73 5.05 -4.33
C TYR A 12 -15.07 6.40 -3.71
N GLU A 13 -15.58 6.40 -2.48
CA GLU A 13 -16.02 7.61 -1.79
C GLU A 13 -15.54 7.65 -0.33
N LEU A 14 -15.26 8.87 0.13
CA LEU A 14 -15.00 9.18 1.53
C LEU A 14 -15.56 10.56 1.85
N THR A 15 -16.29 10.68 2.95
CA THR A 15 -16.75 11.96 3.48
C THR A 15 -15.87 12.37 4.66
N LEU A 16 -15.34 13.60 4.61
CA LEU A 16 -14.48 14.16 5.66
C LEU A 16 -15.08 15.48 6.16
N SER A 17 -15.05 15.68 7.48
CA SER A 17 -15.33 16.99 8.09
C SER A 17 -14.00 17.68 8.39
N LEU A 18 -13.73 18.78 7.70
CA LEU A 18 -12.46 19.51 7.78
C LEU A 18 -12.70 20.99 8.11
N PRO A 19 -11.76 21.66 8.81
CA PRO A 19 -11.90 23.08 9.12
C PRO A 19 -11.83 23.96 7.87
N VAL A 20 -12.72 24.94 7.76
CA VAL A 20 -12.70 25.95 6.70
C VAL A 20 -11.33 26.65 6.65
N GLY A 21 -10.79 26.84 5.45
CA GLY A 21 -9.50 27.48 5.21
C GLY A 21 -8.28 26.58 5.44
N ALA A 22 -8.46 25.33 5.88
CA ALA A 22 -7.35 24.39 6.00
C ALA A 22 -6.74 24.08 4.62
N ASP A 23 -5.40 24.09 4.52
CA ASP A 23 -4.65 23.67 3.35
C ASP A 23 -4.34 22.16 3.45
N ILE A 24 -5.08 21.35 2.72
CA ILE A 24 -4.97 19.90 2.70
C ILE A 24 -4.21 19.49 1.45
N ARG A 25 -3.09 18.80 1.65
CA ARG A 25 -2.34 18.15 0.57
C ARG A 25 -2.52 16.65 0.64
N TYR A 26 -2.98 16.06 -0.45
CA TYR A 26 -3.34 14.65 -0.48
C TYR A 26 -2.97 14.01 -1.81
N LYS A 27 -2.87 12.68 -1.79
CA LYS A 27 -2.70 11.83 -2.96
C LYS A 27 -3.38 10.51 -2.65
N TYR A 28 -3.81 9.79 -3.68
CA TYR A 28 -4.37 8.45 -3.49
C TYR A 28 -3.26 7.40 -3.40
N THR A 29 -3.55 6.25 -2.79
CA THR A 29 -2.59 5.16 -2.63
C THR A 29 -3.30 3.81 -2.56
N LEU A 30 -2.68 2.78 -3.14
CA LEU A 30 -2.99 1.37 -2.87
C LEU A 30 -2.02 0.83 -1.82
N GLY A 31 -2.08 1.35 -0.60
CA GLY A 31 -1.16 0.95 0.47
C GLY A 31 -0.96 2.02 1.53
N ASP A 32 0.31 2.30 1.82
CA ASP A 32 0.76 3.06 2.98
C ASP A 32 1.07 4.55 2.68
N GLY A 33 0.78 5.01 1.46
CA GLY A 33 1.05 6.39 1.03
C GLY A 33 2.46 6.61 0.47
N PHE A 34 3.35 5.61 0.54
CA PHE A 34 4.61 5.59 -0.19
C PHE A 34 4.54 4.57 -1.33
N TRP A 35 4.31 3.31 -0.98
CA TRP A 35 4.16 2.23 -1.96
C TRP A 35 2.82 2.34 -2.68
N ASN A 36 2.83 2.17 -4.01
CA ASN A 36 1.67 2.34 -4.89
C ASN A 36 0.91 3.66 -4.65
N ALA A 37 1.60 4.74 -4.32
CA ALA A 37 0.99 6.06 -4.31
C ALA A 37 0.77 6.55 -5.75
N GLU A 38 -0.23 7.41 -5.92
CA GLU A 38 -0.58 8.00 -7.21
C GLU A 38 0.59 8.79 -7.80
N HIS A 39 0.84 8.57 -9.07
CA HIS A 39 1.79 9.30 -9.89
C HIS A 39 1.08 9.97 -11.06
N ASN A 40 1.68 11.02 -11.59
CA ASN A 40 1.31 11.60 -12.87
C ASN A 40 1.96 10.82 -14.02
N MET A 41 1.56 11.08 -15.26
CA MET A 41 2.13 10.44 -16.46
C MET A 41 3.61 10.75 -16.68
N ALA A 42 4.15 11.80 -16.02
CA ALA A 42 5.59 12.08 -16.00
C ALA A 42 6.36 11.25 -14.95
N GLY A 43 5.68 10.37 -14.20
CA GLY A 43 6.28 9.46 -13.22
C GLY A 43 6.63 10.09 -11.87
N SER A 44 6.17 11.31 -11.59
CA SER A 44 6.32 11.96 -10.28
C SER A 44 5.06 11.75 -9.44
N TYR A 45 5.17 11.79 -8.10
CA TYR A 45 4.00 11.72 -7.24
C TYR A 45 3.00 12.82 -7.60
N HIS A 46 1.73 12.45 -7.73
CA HIS A 46 0.66 13.40 -8.00
C HIS A 46 0.08 13.92 -6.69
N LEU A 47 0.54 15.10 -6.26
CA LEU A 47 0.06 15.73 -5.04
C LEU A 47 -1.02 16.76 -5.37
N ARG A 48 -2.21 16.55 -4.83
CA ARG A 48 -3.37 17.43 -4.95
C ARG A 48 -3.41 18.37 -3.76
N GLN A 49 -4.05 19.52 -3.95
CA GLN A 49 -4.24 20.53 -2.92
C GLN A 49 -5.71 20.94 -2.84
N LEU A 50 -6.24 20.97 -1.63
CA LEU A 50 -7.58 21.47 -1.32
C LEU A 50 -7.47 22.52 -0.22
N ILE A 51 -7.84 23.75 -0.55
CA ILE A 51 -8.17 24.75 0.47
C ILE A 51 -9.63 24.57 0.82
N VAL A 52 -9.92 24.15 2.06
CA VAL A 52 -11.28 23.76 2.46
C VAL A 52 -12.24 24.97 2.36
N PRO A 53 -13.29 24.89 1.53
CA PRO A 53 -14.22 26.00 1.35
C PRO A 53 -15.18 26.16 2.54
N GLU A 54 -15.89 27.29 2.59
CA GLU A 54 -16.88 27.59 3.65
C GLU A 54 -18.13 26.70 3.61
N LYS A 55 -18.39 26.02 2.49
CA LYS A 55 -19.56 25.18 2.26
C LYS A 55 -19.13 23.80 1.81
N ASP A 56 -19.98 22.82 2.09
CA ASP A 56 -19.76 21.45 1.63
C ASP A 56 -19.50 21.40 0.12
N VAL A 57 -18.46 20.67 -0.26
CA VAL A 57 -18.04 20.50 -1.64
C VAL A 57 -17.83 19.02 -1.93
N LYS A 58 -18.20 18.60 -3.13
CA LYS A 58 -17.85 17.29 -3.66
C LYS A 58 -16.61 17.43 -4.53
N ILE A 59 -15.57 16.66 -4.22
CA ILE A 59 -14.37 16.53 -5.05
C ILE A 59 -14.49 15.23 -5.83
N GLU A 60 -14.38 15.30 -7.16
CA GLU A 60 -14.35 14.14 -8.05
C GLU A 60 -12.99 14.11 -8.74
N ASP A 61 -12.17 13.14 -8.36
CA ASP A 61 -10.83 12.94 -8.91
C ASP A 61 -10.77 11.62 -9.68
N GLU A 62 -10.02 11.61 -10.78
CA GLU A 62 -9.61 10.40 -11.50
C GLU A 62 -8.15 10.12 -11.21
N ILE A 63 -7.83 8.86 -10.91
CA ILE A 63 -6.46 8.40 -10.69
C ILE A 63 -5.75 8.36 -12.03
N GLU A 64 -4.67 9.11 -12.15
CA GLU A 64 -3.91 9.16 -13.41
C GLU A 64 -3.13 7.85 -13.64
N THR A 65 -2.28 7.46 -12.69
CA THR A 65 -1.61 6.15 -12.73
C THR A 65 -1.02 5.76 -11.37
N TRP A 66 -0.84 4.46 -11.15
CA TRP A 66 -0.08 3.92 -10.02
C TRP A 66 1.39 3.66 -10.37
N SER A 67 1.76 3.72 -11.65
CA SER A 67 3.11 3.40 -12.13
C SER A 67 3.99 4.64 -12.21
N SER A 68 5.28 4.50 -11.88
CA SER A 68 6.29 5.56 -11.98
C SER A 68 6.86 5.75 -13.40
N ALA A 69 6.02 5.62 -14.44
CA ALA A 69 6.30 5.79 -15.88
C ALA A 69 7.38 4.89 -16.54
N VAL A 70 8.34 4.33 -15.79
CA VAL A 70 9.56 3.70 -16.35
C VAL A 70 9.82 2.29 -15.80
N SER A 71 8.87 1.67 -15.11
CA SER A 71 9.08 0.39 -14.43
C SER A 71 7.99 -0.64 -14.68
N SER A 72 8.40 -1.91 -14.76
CA SER A 72 7.50 -3.08 -14.81
C SER A 72 6.90 -3.36 -13.43
N THR A 73 5.63 -3.71 -13.37
CA THR A 73 4.96 -4.17 -12.14
C THR A 73 5.61 -5.44 -11.57
N LEU A 74 5.79 -5.50 -10.24
CA LEU A 74 6.17 -6.72 -9.53
C LEU A 74 4.94 -7.37 -8.89
N VAL A 75 4.81 -8.68 -9.04
CA VAL A 75 3.74 -9.47 -8.40
C VAL A 75 4.38 -10.42 -7.39
N PHE A 76 4.00 -10.25 -6.13
CA PHE A 76 4.32 -11.15 -5.04
C PHE A 76 3.14 -12.09 -4.86
N ASP A 77 3.36 -13.37 -5.09
CA ASP A 77 2.34 -14.41 -5.05
C ASP A 77 2.90 -15.58 -4.24
N LEU A 78 2.20 -15.94 -3.15
CA LEU A 78 2.64 -17.03 -2.30
C LEU A 78 1.46 -17.87 -1.79
N ASN A 79 1.77 -19.13 -1.49
CA ASN A 79 0.89 -20.01 -0.73
C ASN A 79 1.45 -20.12 0.69
N VAL A 80 0.65 -19.77 1.69
CA VAL A 80 1.04 -19.98 3.09
C VAL A 80 0.84 -21.44 3.51
N PRO A 81 1.58 -21.92 4.52
CA PRO A 81 1.39 -23.27 5.04
C PRO A 81 -0.05 -23.53 5.50
N THR A 82 -0.49 -24.78 5.38
CA THR A 82 -1.87 -25.20 5.70
C THR A 82 -2.28 -24.99 7.15
N GLU A 83 -1.30 -24.94 8.03
CA GLU A 83 -1.40 -24.71 9.46
C GLU A 83 -1.54 -23.23 9.84
N THR A 84 -1.44 -22.31 8.87
CA THR A 84 -1.71 -20.88 9.10
C THR A 84 -3.18 -20.72 9.52
N PRO A 85 -3.47 -20.23 10.74
CA PRO A 85 -4.84 -20.08 11.22
C PRO A 85 -5.67 -19.19 10.31
N SER A 86 -6.93 -19.57 10.09
CA SER A 86 -7.85 -18.86 9.19
C SER A 86 -8.22 -17.44 9.64
N GLY A 87 -8.02 -17.11 10.92
CA GLY A 87 -8.19 -15.76 11.46
C GLY A 87 -7.01 -14.83 11.20
N ASP A 88 -5.89 -15.36 10.69
CA ASP A 88 -4.68 -14.58 10.46
C ASP A 88 -4.62 -14.01 9.04
N PHE A 89 -3.89 -12.90 8.90
CA PHE A 89 -3.62 -12.29 7.61
C PHE A 89 -2.13 -12.27 7.29
N VAL A 90 -1.83 -12.25 6.00
CA VAL A 90 -0.47 -12.10 5.49
C VAL A 90 -0.25 -10.65 5.08
N SER A 91 0.94 -10.16 5.39
CA SER A 91 1.40 -8.82 5.01
C SER A 91 2.80 -8.93 4.41
N ILE A 92 3.18 -7.93 3.62
CA ILE A 92 4.53 -7.79 3.08
C ILE A 92 5.16 -6.52 3.64
N GLN A 93 6.42 -6.59 4.01
CA GLN A 93 7.19 -5.45 4.48
C GLN A 93 8.39 -5.24 3.58
N PHE A 94 8.65 -3.98 3.22
CA PHE A 94 9.75 -3.61 2.36
C PHE A 94 10.84 -2.91 3.17
N LYS A 95 12.08 -3.12 2.76
CA LYS A 95 13.26 -2.41 3.22
C LYS A 95 13.87 -1.72 2.01
N PRO A 96 13.58 -0.42 1.79
CA PRO A 96 14.25 0.38 0.77
C PRO A 96 15.70 0.65 1.22
N LEU A 97 16.22 1.85 0.95
CA LEU A 97 17.61 2.21 1.30
C LEU A 97 17.96 2.01 2.79
N PHE A 98 17.05 2.36 3.70
CA PHE A 98 17.29 2.28 5.14
C PHE A 98 16.01 1.91 5.88
N GLY A 99 16.13 0.99 6.84
CA GLY A 99 15.04 0.59 7.74
C GLY A 99 13.91 -0.19 7.06
N TRP A 100 13.14 -0.91 7.87
CA TRP A 100 11.90 -1.53 7.42
C TRP A 100 10.76 -0.50 7.44
N THR A 101 9.94 -0.48 6.39
CA THR A 101 8.70 0.32 6.38
C THR A 101 7.60 -0.37 7.20
N GLU A 102 6.44 0.25 7.34
CA GLU A 102 5.27 -0.46 7.88
C GLU A 102 4.90 -1.65 6.98
N SER A 103 4.34 -2.69 7.58
CA SER A 103 3.88 -3.87 6.85
C SER A 103 2.55 -3.59 6.15
N ILE A 104 2.43 -3.98 4.88
CA ILE A 104 1.24 -3.77 4.05
C ILE A 104 0.46 -5.08 3.95
N PRO A 105 -0.83 -5.11 4.31
CA PRO A 105 -1.68 -6.30 4.14
C PRO A 105 -1.74 -6.73 2.67
N MET A 106 -1.61 -8.04 2.44
CA MET A 106 -1.76 -8.65 1.11
C MET A 106 -3.22 -9.00 0.84
N TRP A 107 -3.59 -9.20 -0.42
CA TRP A 107 -4.91 -9.69 -0.80
C TRP A 107 -5.00 -11.20 -0.62
N ASN A 108 -6.01 -11.65 0.13
CA ASN A 108 -6.35 -13.07 0.25
C ASN A 108 -7.10 -13.52 -1.01
N LEU A 109 -6.53 -14.43 -1.78
CA LEU A 109 -7.12 -14.98 -3.00
C LEU A 109 -7.92 -16.27 -2.75
N GLY A 110 -8.00 -16.72 -1.50
CA GLY A 110 -8.56 -18.02 -1.11
C GLY A 110 -7.51 -19.12 -1.09
N GLU A 111 -7.86 -20.28 -0.51
CA GLU A 111 -7.03 -21.49 -0.52
C GLU A 111 -5.59 -21.27 -0.02
N ASN A 112 -5.41 -20.45 1.02
CA ASN A 112 -4.09 -20.06 1.55
C ASN A 112 -3.18 -19.32 0.56
N ARG A 113 -3.71 -18.82 -0.55
CA ARG A 113 -2.97 -18.02 -1.51
C ARG A 113 -3.15 -16.53 -1.24
N TRP A 114 -2.05 -15.81 -1.26
CA TRP A 114 -2.02 -14.37 -1.01
C TRP A 114 -1.19 -13.68 -2.07
N ALA A 115 -1.64 -12.48 -2.48
CA ALA A 115 -0.93 -11.69 -3.47
C ALA A 115 -0.78 -10.22 -3.07
N TYR A 116 0.31 -9.61 -3.54
CA TYR A 116 0.52 -8.17 -3.52
C TYR A 116 1.15 -7.75 -4.84
N VAL A 117 0.73 -6.60 -5.37
CA VAL A 117 1.13 -6.07 -6.66
C VAL A 117 1.75 -4.72 -6.40
N LEU A 118 3.02 -4.59 -6.75
CA LEU A 118 3.81 -3.38 -6.58
C LEU A 118 4.00 -2.71 -7.94
N TYR A 119 3.39 -1.55 -8.10
CA TYR A 119 3.47 -0.70 -9.29
C TYR A 119 4.57 0.36 -9.15
N SER A 120 4.75 0.92 -7.95
CA SER A 120 5.70 2.01 -7.71
C SER A 120 6.03 2.21 -6.22
N PRO A 121 7.10 2.96 -5.91
CA PRO A 121 8.21 3.30 -6.82
C PRO A 121 9.13 2.09 -7.04
N LEU A 122 9.44 1.80 -8.30
CA LEU A 122 10.39 0.73 -8.67
C LEU A 122 11.67 1.26 -9.32
N ASN A 123 11.74 2.57 -9.53
CA ASN A 123 12.91 3.33 -9.95
C ASN A 123 13.73 3.84 -8.74
N LEU A 124 13.64 3.16 -7.60
CA LEU A 124 14.42 3.51 -6.42
C LEU A 124 15.91 3.24 -6.68
N PRO A 125 16.82 4.09 -6.18
CA PRO A 125 18.25 3.81 -6.28
C PRO A 125 18.59 2.59 -5.42
N GLY A 126 19.39 1.66 -5.99
CA GLY A 126 19.82 0.44 -5.31
C GLY A 126 18.79 -0.69 -5.36
N GLU A 127 19.05 -1.74 -4.60
CA GLU A 127 18.12 -2.85 -4.39
C GLU A 127 17.28 -2.59 -3.14
N PHE A 128 16.03 -3.03 -3.14
CA PHE A 128 15.23 -3.13 -1.93
C PHE A 128 15.04 -4.61 -1.55
N SER A 129 14.91 -4.87 -0.25
CA SER A 129 14.58 -6.20 0.26
C SER A 129 13.12 -6.24 0.69
N TYR A 130 12.56 -7.44 0.78
CA TYR A 130 11.21 -7.64 1.30
C TYR A 130 11.14 -8.87 2.22
N ARG A 131 10.12 -8.91 3.08
CA ARG A 131 9.76 -10.09 3.87
C ARG A 131 8.26 -10.20 4.01
N TYR A 132 7.77 -11.43 4.19
CA TYR A 132 6.37 -11.69 4.53
C TYR A 132 6.22 -11.75 6.03
N CYS A 133 5.08 -11.26 6.53
CA CYS A 133 4.78 -11.22 7.95
C CYS A 133 3.36 -11.73 8.19
N ARG A 134 3.23 -12.54 9.23
CA ARG A 134 1.93 -12.98 9.74
C ARG A 134 1.37 -11.94 10.72
N ASN A 135 0.14 -11.50 10.50
CA ASN A 135 -0.56 -10.49 11.30
C ASN A 135 0.22 -9.18 11.49
N GLY A 136 1.04 -8.78 10.51
CA GLY A 136 1.91 -7.61 10.60
C GLY A 136 3.08 -7.74 11.60
N GLN A 137 3.30 -8.93 12.19
CA GLN A 137 4.33 -9.17 13.20
C GLN A 137 5.65 -9.64 12.57
N CYS A 138 6.26 -8.79 11.76
CA CYS A 138 7.50 -9.09 11.05
C CYS A 138 8.67 -9.35 12.01
N GLY A 139 9.41 -10.44 11.80
CA GLY A 139 10.58 -10.80 12.62
C GLY A 139 10.24 -11.26 14.05
N LYS A 140 8.95 -11.45 14.35
CA LYS A 140 8.46 -11.92 15.66
C LYS A 140 7.61 -13.17 15.55
N ALA A 141 6.79 -13.24 14.50
CA ALA A 141 5.94 -14.39 14.20
C ALA A 141 6.55 -15.30 13.12
N ASP A 142 7.82 -15.11 12.82
CA ASP A 142 8.55 -15.88 11.81
C ASP A 142 8.80 -17.30 12.37
N ASP A 143 8.74 -18.30 11.49
CA ASP A 143 8.98 -19.69 11.88
C ASP A 143 10.44 -19.86 12.33
N ILE A 144 10.66 -20.54 13.45
CA ILE A 144 12.02 -20.73 14.02
C ILE A 144 12.91 -21.57 13.09
N ALA A 145 12.33 -22.52 12.34
CA ALA A 145 13.08 -23.33 11.40
C ALA A 145 13.33 -22.61 10.06
N THR A 146 12.47 -21.66 9.68
CA THR A 146 12.60 -20.89 8.44
C THR A 146 12.41 -19.37 8.63
N PRO A 147 13.22 -18.69 9.46
CA PRO A 147 13.03 -17.26 9.75
C PRO A 147 13.37 -16.36 8.54
N GLY A 148 14.02 -16.91 7.52
CA GLY A 148 14.55 -16.15 6.39
C GLY A 148 15.77 -15.32 6.75
N LEU A 149 16.42 -14.73 5.73
CA LEU A 149 17.65 -13.93 5.92
C LEU A 149 17.44 -12.64 6.73
N PHE A 150 16.18 -12.26 6.95
CA PHE A 150 15.78 -11.00 7.60
C PHE A 150 14.77 -11.22 8.74
N GLY A 151 14.76 -12.41 9.34
CA GLY A 151 13.82 -12.75 10.42
C GLY A 151 14.19 -12.17 11.79
N GLU A 152 15.43 -11.74 12.00
CA GLU A 152 15.81 -10.99 13.20
C GLU A 152 15.79 -9.48 12.90
N GLY A 153 14.93 -8.75 13.63
CA GLY A 153 14.76 -7.28 13.69
C GLY A 153 15.48 -6.41 12.67
#